data_AF-A0A7V7QJ77-F1
#
_entry.id   AF-A0A7V7QJ77-F1
#
_cell.length_a   1.000
_cell.length_b   1.000
_cell.length_c   1.000
_cell.angle_alpha   90.00
_cell.angle_beta   90.00
_cell.angle_gamma   90.00
#
_symmetry.space_group_name_H-M   'P 1'
#
loop_
_entity.id
_entity.type
_entity.pdbx_description
1 polymer ?
#
loop_
_entity_poly.entity_id
_entity_poly.type
_entity_poly.pdbx_seq_one_letter_code
_entity_poly.pdbx_strand_id
1 'polypeptide(L)'
;MPLPETAQFNQQFGNINRSNNLQREIRRCLNRFTFIWLWNGRSFWFYPIFMNRWSVDGFVWRRNRWVFERVNINSIFFFRCF
;
A
#
# COMPACT_ATOMS: atom_id res chain seq x y z
N MET A 1 12.67 3.20 -8.02
CA MET A 1 13.13 4.00 -6.88
C MET A 1 12.98 5.46 -7.29
N PRO A 2 12.29 6.33 -6.53
CA PRO A 2 12.37 7.75 -6.80
C PRO A 2 13.77 8.25 -6.39
N LEU A 3 14.40 9.02 -7.27
CA LEU A 3 15.72 9.61 -7.09
C LEU A 3 15.64 10.84 -6.15
N PRO A 4 16.74 11.17 -5.44
CA PRO A 4 16.75 12.11 -4.30
C PRO A 4 16.49 13.59 -4.63
N GLU A 5 16.22 13.98 -5.88
CA GLU A 5 15.90 15.39 -6.23
C GLU A 5 14.46 15.81 -5.90
N THR A 6 13.55 14.90 -5.52
CA THR A 6 12.17 15.24 -5.16
C THR A 6 11.95 15.45 -3.67
N ALA A 7 12.85 16.17 -2.99
CA ALA A 7 12.76 16.53 -1.57
C ALA A 7 11.63 17.54 -1.25
N GLN A 8 10.48 17.44 -1.94
CA GLN A 8 9.19 18.00 -1.55
C GLN A 8 8.11 16.93 -1.27
N PHE A 9 8.44 15.63 -1.36
CA PHE A 9 7.49 14.53 -1.16
C PHE A 9 6.98 14.39 0.29
N ASN A 10 7.55 15.13 1.26
CA ASN A 10 7.15 15.02 2.66
C ASN A 10 5.86 15.80 3.02
N GLN A 11 5.39 16.73 2.16
CA GLN A 11 4.27 17.61 2.52
C GLN A 11 2.87 17.05 2.19
N GLN A 12 2.73 16.12 1.24
CA GLN A 12 1.42 15.52 0.92
C GLN A 12 1.08 14.29 1.77
N PHE A 13 2.09 13.67 2.38
CA PHE A 13 1.98 12.35 2.98
C PHE A 13 2.11 12.34 4.51
N GLY A 14 2.50 13.45 5.11
CA GLY A 14 2.51 13.67 6.57
C GLY A 14 1.16 14.14 7.15
N ASN A 15 0.07 14.12 6.38
CA ASN A 15 -1.21 14.65 6.85
C ASN A 15 -2.08 13.54 7.45
N ILE A 16 -2.46 13.70 8.73
CA ILE A 16 -3.25 12.78 9.57
C ILE A 16 -4.64 12.45 8.95
N ASN A 17 -5.06 13.17 7.90
CA ASN A 17 -6.28 12.93 7.12
C ASN A 17 -6.17 11.88 5.99
N ARG A 18 -5.07 11.10 5.95
CA ARG A 18 -4.74 10.18 4.85
C ARG A 18 -5.69 8.99 4.68
N SER A 19 -6.26 8.47 5.77
CA SER A 19 -7.01 7.20 5.74
C SER A 19 -8.21 7.22 4.79
N ASN A 20 -8.99 8.31 4.78
CA ASN A 20 -10.22 8.37 3.96
C ASN A 20 -9.94 8.43 2.46
N ASN A 21 -8.90 9.16 2.04
CA ASN A 21 -8.52 9.23 0.62
C ASN A 21 -7.81 7.95 0.16
N LEU A 22 -6.93 7.39 1.01
CA LEU A 22 -6.18 6.16 0.73
C LEU A 22 -7.10 4.96 0.47
N GLN A 23 -8.17 4.81 1.25
CA GLN A 23 -9.20 3.79 1.04
C GLN A 23 -9.80 3.85 -0.37
N ARG A 24 -10.09 5.05 -0.86
CA ARG A 24 -10.73 5.22 -2.17
C ARG A 24 -9.77 4.87 -3.31
N GLU A 25 -8.49 5.20 -3.16
CA GLU A 25 -7.48 4.96 -4.19
C GLU A 25 -7.11 3.48 -4.29
N ILE A 26 -6.85 2.82 -3.16
CA ILE A 26 -6.48 1.40 -3.18
C ILE A 26 -7.67 0.48 -3.50
N ARG A 27 -8.92 0.94 -3.28
CA ARG A 27 -10.12 0.25 -3.80
C ARG A 27 -10.08 0.07 -5.32
N ARG A 28 -9.47 1.01 -6.05
CA ARG A 28 -9.29 0.90 -7.51
C ARG A 28 -8.25 -0.15 -7.90
N CYS A 29 -7.45 -0.58 -6.93
CA CYS A 29 -6.39 -1.56 -7.10
C CYS A 29 -6.78 -2.97 -6.65
N LEU A 30 -8.01 -3.15 -6.17
CA LEU A 30 -8.55 -4.49 -5.89
C LEU A 30 -8.46 -5.36 -7.15
N ASN A 31 -8.10 -6.63 -6.97
CA ASN A 31 -7.88 -7.62 -8.02
C ASN A 31 -6.81 -7.22 -9.06
N ARG A 32 -5.80 -6.44 -8.64
CA ARG A 32 -4.66 -6.06 -9.48
C ARG A 32 -3.34 -6.30 -8.74
N PHE A 33 -2.28 -6.52 -9.51
CA PHE A 33 -0.94 -6.56 -8.95
C PHE A 33 -0.57 -5.19 -8.39
N THR A 34 -0.43 -5.12 -7.07
CA THR A 34 -0.12 -3.89 -6.36
C THR A 34 1.22 -4.05 -5.65
N PHE A 35 2.13 -3.11 -5.86
CA PHE A 35 3.35 -3.03 -5.08
C PHE A 35 3.14 -2.10 -3.90
N ILE A 36 3.38 -2.58 -2.69
CA ILE A 36 3.19 -1.82 -1.45
C ILE A 36 4.53 -1.53 -0.80
N TRP A 37 4.67 -0.31 -0.31
CA TRP A 37 5.74 0.14 0.55
C TRP A 37 5.17 0.50 1.91
N LEU A 38 5.75 -0.08 2.96
CA LEU A 38 5.39 0.19 4.34
C LEU A 38 6.33 1.23 4.95
N TRP A 39 5.86 1.90 6.01
CA TRP A 39 6.67 2.88 6.76
C TRP A 39 7.92 2.29 7.43
N ASN A 40 7.92 0.99 7.73
CA ASN A 40 9.07 0.28 8.29
C ASN A 40 10.14 -0.10 7.24
N GLY A 41 10.04 0.42 6.01
CA GLY A 41 10.96 0.13 4.91
C GLY A 41 10.71 -1.20 4.20
N ARG A 42 9.75 -2.02 4.64
CA ARG A 42 9.39 -3.26 3.95
C ARG A 42 8.60 -2.94 2.69
N SER A 43 8.91 -3.65 1.62
CA SER A 43 8.13 -3.59 0.38
C SER A 43 7.89 -4.98 -0.18
N PHE A 44 6.73 -5.15 -0.81
CA PHE A 44 6.31 -6.44 -1.33
C PHE A 44 5.21 -6.30 -2.38
N TRP A 45 5.10 -7.33 -3.21
CA TRP A 45 3.94 -7.51 -4.08
C TRP A 45 2.76 -7.97 -3.24
N PHE A 46 1.63 -7.32 -3.46
CA PHE A 46 0.37 -7.57 -2.80
C PHE A 46 -0.74 -7.64 -3.84
N TYR A 47 -1.59 -8.64 -3.68
CA TYR A 47 -2.77 -8.85 -4.50
C TYR A 47 -4.00 -8.65 -3.62
N PRO A 48 -4.52 -7.41 -3.51
CA PRO A 48 -5.63 -7.10 -2.64
C PRO A 48 -6.92 -7.69 -3.22
N ILE A 49 -7.63 -8.48 -2.43
CA ILE A 49 -8.91 -9.09 -2.83
C ILE A 49 -10.09 -8.38 -2.19
N PHE A 50 -9.88 -7.85 -0.98
CA PHE A 50 -10.95 -7.25 -0.20
C PHE A 50 -10.40 -6.10 0.65
N MET A 51 -11.21 -5.06 0.82
CA MET A 51 -10.84 -3.90 1.63
C MET A 51 -11.92 -3.61 2.67
N ASN A 52 -11.47 -3.50 3.92
CA ASN A 52 -12.20 -2.95 5.05
C ASN A 52 -11.84 -1.47 5.29
N ARG A 53 -12.49 -0.85 6.28
CA ARG A 53 -12.30 0.57 6.62
C ARG A 53 -10.86 0.91 7.07
N TRP A 54 -10.13 -0.04 7.62
CA TRP A 54 -8.78 0.19 8.17
C TRP A 54 -7.76 -0.86 7.75
N SER A 55 -8.19 -1.86 6.97
CA SER A 55 -7.33 -2.97 6.55
C SER A 55 -7.66 -3.43 5.14
N VAL A 56 -6.67 -4.04 4.50
CA VAL A 56 -6.78 -4.66 3.19
C VAL A 56 -6.37 -6.12 3.32
N ASP A 57 -7.26 -6.98 2.87
CA ASP A 57 -7.08 -8.42 2.85
C ASP A 57 -6.67 -8.84 1.44
N GLY A 58 -5.68 -9.71 1.36
CA GLY A 58 -5.12 -10.10 0.08
C GLY A 58 -4.00 -11.11 0.21
N PHE A 59 -3.35 -11.36 -0.91
CA PHE A 59 -2.22 -12.26 -0.99
C PHE A 59 -0.93 -11.46 -1.08
N VAL A 60 0.00 -11.68 -0.15
CA VAL A 60 1.36 -11.13 -0.21
C VAL A 60 2.26 -12.16 -0.88
N TRP A 61 3.06 -11.70 -1.84
CA TRP A 61 4.13 -12.52 -2.41
C TRP A 61 5.33 -12.54 -1.47
N ARG A 62 5.61 -13.69 -0.87
CA ARG A 62 6.82 -13.89 -0.04
C ARG A 62 7.40 -15.26 -0.30
N ARG A 63 8.73 -15.35 -0.47
CA ARG A 63 9.46 -16.62 -0.64
C ARG A 63 8.83 -17.52 -1.72
N ASN A 64 8.58 -16.96 -2.91
CA ASN A 64 7.98 -17.65 -4.06
C ASN A 64 6.57 -18.22 -3.86
N ARG A 65 5.81 -17.72 -2.87
CA ARG A 65 4.42 -18.13 -2.66
C ARG A 65 3.52 -16.94 -2.35
N TRP A 66 2.25 -17.09 -2.70
CA TRP A 66 1.17 -16.23 -2.26
C TRP A 66 0.72 -16.66 -0.87
N VAL A 67 0.80 -15.74 0.10
CA VAL A 67 0.34 -15.97 1.47
C VAL A 67 -0.79 -15.01 1.76
N PHE A 68 -1.92 -15.52 2.23
CA PHE A 68 -3.02 -14.66 2.66
C PHE A 68 -2.60 -13.87 3.90
N GLU A 69 -2.62 -12.55 3.80
CA GLU A 69 -2.35 -11.65 4.92
C GLU A 69 -3.26 -10.44 4.89
N ARG A 70 -3.51 -9.91 6.09
CA ARG A 70 -4.23 -8.66 6.32
C ARG A 70 -3.23 -7.54 6.59
N VAL A 71 -3.22 -6.53 5.74
CA VAL A 71 -2.35 -5.35 5.86
C VAL A 71 -3.14 -4.17 6.40
N ASN A 72 -2.60 -3.49 7.41
CA ASN A 72 -3.22 -2.27 7.95
C ASN A 72 -2.93 -1.08 7.03
N ILE A 73 -3.96 -0.35 6.63
CA ILE A 73 -3.86 0.79 5.71
C ILE A 73 -2.96 1.89 6.27
N ASN A 74 -2.97 2.07 7.60
CA ASN A 74 -2.15 3.08 8.27
C ASN A 74 -0.64 2.75 8.21
N SER A 75 -0.29 1.48 7.99
CA SER A 75 1.12 1.05 7.85
C SER A 75 1.66 1.27 6.43
N ILE A 76 0.78 1.55 5.46
CA ILE A 76 1.14 1.76 4.06
C ILE A 76 1.67 3.18 3.90
N PHE A 77 2.93 3.28 3.46
CA PHE A 77 3.55 4.53 3.11
C PHE A 77 3.18 4.95 1.68
N PHE A 78 3.29 4.02 0.74
CA PHE A 78 3.04 4.26 -0.66
C PHE A 78 2.61 2.94 -1.31
N PHE A 79 1.86 3.02 -2.40
CA PHE A 79 1.45 1.84 -3.16
C PHE A 79 1.33 2.23 -4.64
N ARG A 80 1.53 1.25 -5.50
CA ARG A 80 1.39 1.42 -6.95
C ARG A 80 0.76 0.19 -7.55
N CYS A 81 -0.27 0.42 -8.34
CA CYS A 81 -1.08 -0.61 -8.96
C CYS A 81 -0.69 -0.70 -10.42
N PHE A 82 -0.61 -1.91 -10.95
CA PHE A 82 -0.26 -2.20 -12.35
C PHE A 82 -1.48 -2.69 -13.13
#